data_AF-A0A2G9SDV3-F1
#
_entry.id   AF-A0A2G9SDV3-F1
#
_cell.length_a   1.000
_cell.length_b   1.000
_cell.length_c   1.000
_cell.angle_alpha   90.00
_cell.angle_beta   90.00
_cell.angle_gamma   90.00
#
_symmetry.space_group_name_H-M   'P 1'
#
loop_
_entity.id
_entity.type
_entity.pdbx_description
1 polymer ?
#
loop_
_entity_poly.entity_id
_entity_poly.type
_entity_poly.pdbx_seq_one_letter_code
_entity_poly.pdbx_strand_id
1 'polypeptide(L)'
;MKKRGPKPYSLYLDHIVQKAMATHQKRDQHTRVQKDIFILKWPNVNLKNCKDEQLHRFVRRLLYFYKPSSKLYASLDLDYNKAKKLTVVGCQFTEFMLESEEDGQGYLEELVKDIVLWLSATSGIKQERSLQNNGLLNTLCQYYFLFIGTLSCHPHGVKMLEKCNVFQCLLNLCSLKNQDHLLKLAVTSLDYSRDGLARVILSKTLTASPDSCRLYATKHLRVLLRANVEFFSNWGIELLVTQLHDKSKNISTEALDILDEACEDKANLHALIQMKPALSHLGDKGLLLLIRFLSIPKGFSYLNERGYVTKQLEKWQKTNEFIPEKSSLKLNYRQNTNKKAVLPAKGFVFLPIQS
;
A
#
# COMPACT_ATOMS: atom_id res chain seq x y z
N MET A 1 -17.22 10.84 23.20
CA MET A 1 -16.97 10.14 21.91
C MET A 1 -15.52 10.23 21.38
N LYS A 2 -14.52 10.77 22.13
CA LYS A 2 -13.12 10.98 21.68
C LYS A 2 -12.16 9.76 21.74
N LYS A 3 -12.63 8.55 22.09
CA LYS A 3 -11.75 7.36 22.27
C LYS A 3 -11.59 6.48 21.02
N ARG A 4 -12.34 6.72 19.94
CA ARG A 4 -12.20 5.97 18.69
C ARG A 4 -11.51 6.88 17.68
N GLY A 5 -10.29 6.52 17.29
CA GLY A 5 -9.57 7.21 16.22
C GLY A 5 -10.34 7.19 14.89
N PRO A 6 -9.89 7.96 13.89
CA PRO A 6 -10.54 7.99 12.58
C PRO A 6 -10.58 6.58 11.98
N LYS A 7 -11.72 6.21 11.40
CA LYS A 7 -11.88 4.91 10.73
C LYS A 7 -11.67 5.06 9.22
N PRO A 8 -11.11 4.04 8.55
CA PRO A 8 -11.02 4.03 7.09
C PRO A 8 -12.41 4.15 6.46
N TYR A 9 -12.58 5.11 5.55
CA TYR A 9 -13.81 5.27 4.78
C TYR A 9 -13.89 4.24 3.63
N SER A 10 -12.80 4.15 2.85
CA SER A 10 -12.64 3.22 1.72
C SER A 10 -12.38 1.79 2.16
N LEU A 11 -12.98 0.83 1.46
CA LEU A 11 -12.73 -0.61 1.64
C LEU A 11 -11.28 -1.01 1.33
N TYR A 12 -10.63 -0.37 0.36
CA TYR A 12 -9.22 -0.64 0.03
C TYR A 12 -8.29 -0.27 1.18
N LEU A 13 -8.47 0.93 1.76
CA LEU A 13 -7.68 1.36 2.91
C LEU A 13 -7.97 0.53 4.16
N ASP A 14 -9.24 0.17 4.38
CA ASP A 14 -9.62 -0.72 5.48
C ASP A 14 -8.93 -2.07 5.35
N HIS A 15 -8.89 -2.64 4.14
CA HIS A 15 -8.21 -3.91 3.85
C HIS A 15 -6.71 -3.83 4.12
N ILE A 16 -6.02 -2.79 3.62
CA ILE A 16 -4.58 -2.58 3.85
C ILE A 16 -4.28 -2.46 5.35
N VAL A 17 -5.05 -1.65 6.08
CA VAL A 17 -4.83 -1.42 7.52
C VAL A 17 -5.08 -2.69 8.32
N GLN A 18 -6.17 -3.41 8.04
CA GLN A 18 -6.49 -4.67 8.73
C GLN A 18 -5.41 -5.73 8.48
N LYS A 19 -4.92 -5.85 7.24
CA LYS A 19 -3.84 -6.78 6.90
C LYS A 19 -2.55 -6.42 7.64
N ALA A 20 -2.14 -5.16 7.60
CA ALA A 20 -0.92 -4.74 8.29
C ALA A 20 -1.00 -5.02 9.80
N MET A 21 -2.16 -4.71 10.43
CA MET A 21 -2.40 -5.03 11.84
C MET A 21 -2.31 -6.53 12.15
N ALA A 22 -2.89 -7.39 11.29
CA ALA A 22 -2.88 -8.84 11.47
C ALA A 22 -1.46 -9.42 11.39
N THR A 23 -0.59 -8.86 10.55
CA THR A 23 0.81 -9.32 10.45
C THR A 23 1.63 -8.93 11.67
N HIS A 24 1.42 -7.70 12.20
CA HIS A 24 2.06 -7.24 13.45
C HIS A 24 1.55 -7.97 14.70
N GLN A 25 0.28 -8.36 14.73
CA GLN A 25 -0.35 -9.04 15.87
C GLN A 25 -0.42 -10.56 15.61
N LYS A 26 0.72 -11.25 15.68
CA LYS A 26 0.77 -12.73 15.78
C LYS A 26 0.21 -13.29 17.11
N ARG A 27 -0.49 -12.50 17.93
CA ARG A 27 -1.17 -12.95 19.15
C ARG A 27 -2.55 -12.29 19.27
N ASP A 28 -3.57 -13.15 19.17
CA ASP A 28 -4.95 -12.99 19.61
C ASP A 28 -5.61 -11.63 19.36
N GLN A 29 -6.31 -11.53 18.23
CA GLN A 29 -7.43 -10.61 18.15
C GLN A 29 -8.55 -11.20 17.28
N HIS A 30 -9.61 -11.65 17.95
CA HIS A 30 -10.94 -11.84 17.38
C HIS A 30 -11.35 -10.54 16.69
N THR A 31 -11.23 -10.49 15.36
CA THR A 31 -11.81 -9.42 14.55
C THR A 31 -13.32 -9.41 14.80
N ARG A 32 -13.84 -8.24 15.19
CA ARG A 32 -15.26 -8.06 15.51
C ARG A 32 -16.13 -8.54 14.35
N VAL A 33 -16.80 -9.66 14.58
CA VAL A 33 -17.70 -10.31 13.63
C VAL A 33 -18.86 -9.36 13.32
N GLN A 34 -18.92 -8.86 12.08
CA GLN A 34 -20.19 -8.36 11.54
C GLN A 34 -21.12 -9.57 11.46
N LYS A 35 -22.21 -9.52 12.23
CA LYS A 35 -23.11 -10.64 12.56
C LYS A 35 -23.87 -11.26 11.37
N ASP A 36 -23.63 -10.80 10.15
CA ASP A 36 -24.66 -10.91 9.12
C ASP A 36 -24.51 -12.10 8.17
N ILE A 37 -23.36 -12.78 8.14
CA ILE A 37 -23.23 -14.13 7.55
C ILE A 37 -22.36 -14.99 8.46
N PHE A 38 -23.00 -15.45 9.52
CA PHE A 38 -22.42 -16.28 10.56
C PHE A 38 -21.76 -17.56 10.01
N ILE A 39 -22.34 -18.16 8.96
CA ILE A 39 -21.88 -19.43 8.37
C ILE A 39 -20.47 -19.31 7.78
N LEU A 40 -20.16 -18.22 7.06
CA LEU A 40 -18.87 -18.04 6.38
C LEU A 40 -17.72 -17.71 7.36
N LYS A 41 -18.05 -17.24 8.56
CA LYS A 41 -17.09 -16.86 9.61
C LYS A 41 -17.12 -17.84 10.79
N TRP A 42 -17.90 -18.92 10.73
CA TRP A 42 -18.06 -19.84 11.85
C TRP A 42 -16.78 -20.67 12.02
N PRO A 43 -16.14 -20.63 13.21
CA PRO A 43 -14.99 -21.48 13.46
C PRO A 43 -15.34 -22.94 13.18
N ASN A 44 -14.51 -23.62 12.39
CA ASN A 44 -14.64 -25.05 12.00
C ASN A 44 -15.71 -25.39 10.95
N VAL A 45 -16.47 -24.42 10.41
CA VAL A 45 -17.26 -24.65 9.19
C VAL A 45 -16.38 -24.36 7.99
N ASN A 46 -15.98 -25.41 7.29
CA ASN A 46 -15.38 -25.37 5.97
C ASN A 46 -16.00 -26.50 5.12
N LEU A 47 -15.83 -26.46 3.80
CA LEU A 47 -16.40 -27.49 2.92
C LEU A 47 -15.84 -28.89 3.22
N LYS A 48 -14.60 -28.95 3.71
CA LYS A 48 -13.91 -30.19 4.09
C LYS A 48 -14.60 -30.94 5.24
N ASN A 49 -15.01 -30.22 6.28
CA ASN A 49 -15.58 -30.78 7.50
C ASN A 49 -17.10 -31.01 7.39
N CYS A 50 -17.78 -30.27 6.52
CA CYS A 50 -19.22 -30.32 6.36
C CYS A 50 -19.58 -30.75 4.93
N LYS A 51 -19.65 -32.07 4.70
CA LYS A 51 -20.09 -32.69 3.43
C LYS A 51 -21.59 -32.54 3.16
N ASP A 52 -22.20 -31.48 3.67
CA ASP A 52 -23.63 -31.21 3.51
C ASP A 52 -23.91 -30.72 2.08
N GLU A 53 -24.74 -31.45 1.34
CA GLU A 53 -25.20 -31.02 0.02
C GLU A 53 -25.90 -29.65 0.04
N GLN A 54 -26.53 -29.27 1.16
CA GLN A 54 -27.11 -27.95 1.31
C GLN A 54 -26.03 -26.86 1.30
N LEU A 55 -24.89 -27.10 1.96
CA LEU A 55 -23.75 -26.18 1.95
C LEU A 55 -23.15 -26.04 0.56
N HIS A 56 -22.92 -27.14 -0.16
CA HIS A 56 -22.45 -27.07 -1.55
C HIS A 56 -23.43 -26.38 -2.49
N ARG A 57 -24.75 -26.56 -2.31
CA ARG A 57 -25.76 -25.80 -3.07
C ARG A 57 -25.73 -24.30 -2.73
N PHE A 58 -25.57 -23.96 -1.47
CA PHE A 58 -25.43 -22.58 -1.02
C PHE A 58 -24.18 -21.91 -1.63
N VAL A 59 -23.02 -22.57 -1.56
CA VAL A 59 -21.76 -22.08 -2.14
C VAL A 59 -21.89 -21.88 -3.65
N ARG A 60 -22.49 -22.82 -4.39
CA ARG A 60 -22.72 -22.67 -5.85
C ARG A 60 -23.62 -21.47 -6.18
N ARG A 61 -24.66 -21.22 -5.39
CA ARG A 61 -25.54 -20.04 -5.58
C ARG A 61 -24.79 -18.74 -5.32
N LEU A 62 -23.98 -18.67 -4.25
CA LEU A 62 -23.14 -17.51 -3.97
C LEU A 62 -22.07 -17.30 -5.05
N LEU A 63 -21.42 -18.38 -5.50
CA LEU A 63 -20.46 -18.34 -6.60
C LEU A 63 -21.10 -17.74 -7.85
N TYR A 64 -22.27 -18.25 -8.25
CA TYR A 64 -23.00 -17.71 -9.39
C TYR A 64 -23.32 -16.22 -9.24
N PHE A 65 -23.76 -15.78 -8.05
CA PHE A 65 -24.01 -14.37 -7.76
C PHE A 65 -22.76 -13.48 -7.91
N TYR A 66 -21.60 -13.94 -7.43
CA TYR A 66 -20.37 -13.17 -7.47
C TYR A 66 -19.62 -13.25 -8.80
N LYS A 67 -19.88 -14.21 -9.68
CA LYS A 67 -19.24 -14.28 -11.00
C LYS A 67 -19.57 -13.03 -11.84
N PRO A 68 -18.57 -12.29 -12.35
CA PRO A 68 -18.80 -11.19 -13.29
C PRO A 68 -19.73 -11.55 -14.45
N SER A 69 -19.59 -12.75 -15.01
CA SER A 69 -20.39 -13.23 -16.14
C SER A 69 -21.90 -13.33 -15.86
N SER A 70 -22.30 -13.51 -14.59
CA SER A 70 -23.72 -13.51 -14.19
C SER A 70 -24.35 -12.12 -14.23
N LYS A 71 -23.52 -11.07 -14.15
CA LYS A 71 -23.92 -9.66 -14.02
C LYS A 71 -24.78 -9.36 -12.78
N LEU A 72 -24.96 -10.29 -11.84
CA LEU A 72 -25.79 -10.08 -10.66
C LEU A 72 -25.13 -9.11 -9.68
N TYR A 73 -23.92 -9.42 -9.23
CA TYR A 73 -23.13 -8.50 -8.39
C TYR A 73 -22.54 -7.35 -9.21
N ALA A 74 -21.97 -7.65 -10.38
CA ALA A 74 -21.18 -6.70 -11.17
C ALA A 74 -21.96 -5.51 -11.74
N SER A 75 -23.29 -5.62 -11.88
CA SER A 75 -24.13 -4.53 -12.41
C SER A 75 -24.74 -3.62 -11.34
N LEU A 76 -24.57 -3.95 -10.05
CA LEU A 76 -25.08 -3.12 -8.97
C LEU A 76 -24.31 -1.79 -8.89
N ASP A 77 -25.03 -0.71 -8.62
CA ASP A 77 -24.45 0.62 -8.44
C ASP A 77 -23.71 0.75 -7.10
N LEU A 78 -22.74 1.66 -7.04
CA LEU A 78 -21.98 1.95 -5.81
C LEU A 78 -22.83 2.54 -4.68
N ASP A 79 -23.86 3.32 -5.05
CA ASP A 79 -24.78 3.95 -4.11
C ASP A 79 -25.81 2.95 -3.56
N TYR A 80 -25.75 1.69 -4.00
CA TYR A 80 -26.59 0.64 -3.46
C TYR A 80 -26.39 0.52 -1.94
N ASN A 81 -27.48 0.59 -1.19
CA ASN A 81 -27.46 0.68 0.28
C ASN A 81 -26.69 -0.46 0.99
N LYS A 82 -26.57 -1.64 0.36
CA LYS A 82 -25.85 -2.80 0.89
C LYS A 82 -24.54 -3.09 0.15
N ALA A 83 -24.09 -2.20 -0.75
CA ALA A 83 -22.85 -2.35 -1.54
C ALA A 83 -21.68 -2.79 -0.69
N LYS A 84 -21.32 -2.00 0.33
CA LYS A 84 -20.21 -2.28 1.25
C LYS A 84 -20.33 -3.65 1.91
N LYS A 85 -21.54 -4.02 2.34
CA LYS A 85 -21.81 -5.31 3.01
C LYS A 85 -21.64 -6.49 2.05
N LEU A 86 -22.16 -6.39 0.83
CA LEU A 86 -21.99 -7.41 -0.20
C LEU A 86 -20.52 -7.60 -0.54
N THR A 87 -19.76 -6.52 -0.70
CA THR A 87 -18.32 -6.60 -0.99
C THR A 87 -17.53 -7.26 0.14
N VAL A 88 -17.82 -6.91 1.40
CA VAL A 88 -17.16 -7.55 2.56
C VAL A 88 -17.48 -9.04 2.62
N VAL A 89 -18.75 -9.41 2.38
CA VAL A 89 -19.15 -10.82 2.27
C VAL A 89 -18.40 -11.52 1.14
N GLY A 90 -18.27 -10.90 -0.03
CA GLY A 90 -17.53 -11.45 -1.15
C GLY A 90 -16.07 -11.74 -0.80
N CYS A 91 -15.38 -10.81 -0.13
CA CYS A 91 -14.01 -11.02 0.35
C CYS A 91 -13.94 -12.23 1.30
N GLN A 92 -14.84 -12.29 2.30
CA GLN A 92 -14.90 -13.40 3.25
C GLN A 92 -15.23 -14.74 2.58
N PHE A 93 -16.08 -14.72 1.56
CA PHE A 93 -16.42 -15.90 0.78
C PHE A 93 -15.20 -16.41 -0.01
N THR A 94 -14.38 -15.52 -0.58
CA THR A 94 -13.12 -15.93 -1.24
C THR A 94 -12.12 -16.53 -0.26
N GLU A 95 -12.01 -16.00 0.96
CA GLU A 95 -11.17 -16.58 2.03
C GLU A 95 -11.70 -17.95 2.46
N PHE A 96 -13.01 -18.08 2.69
CA PHE A 96 -13.65 -19.34 3.05
C PHE A 96 -13.38 -20.45 2.02
N MET A 97 -13.47 -20.13 0.73
CA MET A 97 -13.14 -21.11 -0.33
C MET A 97 -11.65 -21.45 -0.34
N LEU A 98 -10.77 -20.49 -0.03
CA LEU A 98 -9.33 -20.73 0.07
C LEU A 98 -8.98 -21.62 1.28
N GLU A 99 -9.65 -21.44 2.41
CA GLU A 99 -9.48 -22.24 3.64
C GLU A 99 -10.06 -23.65 3.52
N SER A 100 -10.97 -23.87 2.57
CA SER A 100 -11.65 -25.15 2.34
C SER A 100 -10.86 -26.16 1.50
N GLU A 101 -9.56 -25.94 1.28
CA GLU A 101 -8.63 -26.84 0.57
C GLU A 101 -9.22 -27.43 -0.73
N GLU A 102 -9.17 -28.75 -0.94
CA GLU A 102 -9.53 -29.39 -2.22
C GLU A 102 -10.98 -29.10 -2.64
N ASP A 103 -11.94 -29.13 -1.71
CA ASP A 103 -13.36 -28.92 -1.99
C ASP A 103 -13.67 -27.46 -2.36
N GLY A 104 -12.88 -26.50 -1.85
CA GLY A 104 -13.03 -25.08 -2.14
C GLY A 104 -12.25 -24.59 -3.36
N GLN A 105 -11.13 -25.26 -3.69
CA GLN A 105 -10.23 -24.84 -4.77
C GLN A 105 -10.91 -24.82 -6.14
N GLY A 106 -11.79 -25.78 -6.44
CA GLY A 106 -12.53 -25.81 -7.71
C GLY A 106 -13.44 -24.58 -7.91
N TYR A 107 -14.19 -24.22 -6.87
CA TYR A 107 -15.07 -23.04 -6.90
C TYR A 107 -14.28 -21.74 -6.96
N LEU A 108 -13.16 -21.66 -6.21
CA LEU A 108 -12.31 -20.48 -6.22
C LEU A 108 -11.62 -20.29 -7.57
N GLU A 109 -11.10 -21.36 -8.17
CA GLU A 109 -10.49 -21.33 -9.51
C GLU A 109 -11.51 -20.89 -10.56
N GLU A 110 -12.75 -21.40 -10.49
CA GLU A 110 -13.84 -20.96 -11.38
C GLU A 110 -14.11 -19.45 -11.25
N LEU A 111 -14.20 -18.93 -10.03
CA LEU A 111 -14.43 -17.50 -9.78
C LEU A 111 -13.27 -16.66 -10.32
N VAL A 112 -12.03 -17.03 -10.00
CA VAL A 112 -10.84 -16.26 -10.39
C VAL A 112 -10.68 -16.27 -11.90
N LYS A 113 -10.89 -17.40 -12.58
CA LYS A 113 -10.90 -17.45 -14.05
C LYS A 113 -11.98 -16.57 -14.66
N ASP A 114 -13.18 -16.52 -14.10
CA ASP A 114 -14.25 -15.62 -14.57
C ASP A 114 -13.86 -14.15 -14.41
N ILE A 115 -13.20 -13.78 -13.29
CA ILE A 115 -12.64 -12.43 -13.08
C ILE A 115 -11.53 -12.13 -14.09
N VAL A 116 -10.64 -13.07 -14.40
CA VAL A 116 -9.57 -12.87 -15.39
C VAL A 116 -10.13 -12.72 -16.79
N LEU A 117 -11.15 -13.50 -17.16
CA LEU A 117 -11.84 -13.38 -18.44
C LEU A 117 -12.51 -12.01 -18.57
N TRP A 118 -13.18 -11.55 -17.51
CA TRP A 118 -13.73 -10.20 -17.43
C TRP A 118 -12.63 -9.14 -17.58
N LEU A 119 -11.57 -9.18 -16.77
CA LEU A 119 -10.45 -8.22 -16.88
C LEU A 119 -9.80 -8.21 -18.27
N SER A 120 -9.69 -9.37 -18.92
CA SER A 120 -9.09 -9.48 -20.26
C SER A 120 -10.00 -8.96 -21.37
N ALA A 121 -11.29 -8.78 -21.12
CA ALA A 121 -12.22 -8.18 -22.07
C ALA A 121 -12.01 -6.67 -22.26
N THR A 122 -11.04 -6.05 -21.56
CA THR A 122 -10.64 -4.65 -21.76
C THR A 122 -9.92 -4.41 -23.09
N SER A 123 -9.26 -5.42 -23.66
CA SER A 123 -8.46 -5.30 -24.88
C SER A 123 -9.17 -5.76 -26.16
N GLY A 124 -10.43 -6.20 -26.06
CA GLY A 124 -11.21 -6.71 -27.19
C GLY A 124 -11.84 -5.62 -28.06
N ILE A 125 -12.19 -5.97 -29.32
CA ILE A 125 -12.84 -5.10 -30.32
C ILE A 125 -14.19 -4.55 -29.80
N LYS A 126 -14.84 -5.22 -28.85
CA LYS A 126 -16.02 -4.75 -28.11
C LYS A 126 -15.75 -4.78 -26.61
N GLN A 127 -15.34 -3.66 -26.05
CA GLN A 127 -15.13 -3.52 -24.60
C GLN A 127 -16.45 -3.71 -23.84
N GLU A 128 -16.44 -4.53 -22.80
CA GLU A 128 -17.62 -4.75 -21.96
C GLU A 128 -18.03 -3.45 -21.25
N ARG A 129 -19.34 -3.17 -21.15
CA ARG A 129 -19.84 -1.93 -20.52
C ARG A 129 -19.33 -1.73 -19.09
N SER A 130 -19.17 -2.82 -18.32
CA SER A 130 -18.63 -2.81 -16.95
C SER A 130 -17.14 -2.45 -16.88
N LEU A 131 -16.42 -2.53 -17.99
CA LEU A 131 -15.00 -2.18 -18.13
C LEU A 131 -14.78 -0.83 -18.82
N GLN A 132 -15.85 -0.25 -19.37
CA GLN A 132 -15.82 1.15 -19.78
C GLN A 132 -15.70 2.02 -18.52
N ASN A 133 -14.98 3.14 -18.60
CA ASN A 133 -14.69 3.99 -17.43
C ASN A 133 -15.96 4.33 -16.63
N ASN A 134 -17.08 4.61 -17.30
CA ASN A 134 -18.35 4.90 -16.63
C ASN A 134 -19.01 3.67 -15.98
N GLY A 135 -18.85 2.47 -16.55
CA GLY A 135 -19.38 1.25 -15.92
C GLY A 135 -18.55 0.84 -14.71
N LEU A 136 -17.21 0.83 -14.85
CA LEU A 136 -16.29 0.45 -13.78
C LEU A 136 -16.42 1.36 -12.56
N LEU A 137 -16.44 2.67 -12.78
CA LEU A 137 -16.41 3.66 -11.70
C LEU A 137 -17.76 3.91 -11.04
N ASN A 138 -18.86 3.39 -11.58
CA ASN A 138 -20.20 3.57 -11.01
C ASN A 138 -20.80 2.27 -10.44
N THR A 139 -20.20 1.12 -10.73
CA THR A 139 -20.72 -0.19 -10.29
C THR A 139 -19.78 -0.91 -9.34
N LEU A 140 -20.28 -1.98 -8.71
CA LEU A 140 -19.53 -2.83 -7.78
C LEU A 140 -18.46 -3.70 -8.45
N CYS A 141 -18.37 -3.73 -9.78
CA CYS A 141 -17.34 -4.52 -10.47
C CYS A 141 -15.92 -4.04 -10.12
N GLN A 142 -15.71 -2.77 -9.76
CA GLN A 142 -14.40 -2.30 -9.28
C GLN A 142 -13.91 -3.05 -8.05
N TYR A 143 -14.82 -3.62 -7.25
CA TYR A 143 -14.46 -4.35 -6.05
C TYR A 143 -13.98 -5.78 -6.30
N TYR A 144 -13.99 -6.28 -7.55
CA TYR A 144 -13.28 -7.53 -7.87
C TYR A 144 -11.78 -7.43 -7.58
N PHE A 145 -11.20 -6.23 -7.65
CA PHE A 145 -9.81 -6.01 -7.23
C PHE A 145 -9.61 -6.26 -5.73
N LEU A 146 -10.61 -6.03 -4.87
CA LEU A 146 -10.54 -6.38 -3.45
C LEU A 146 -10.53 -7.90 -3.23
N PHE A 147 -11.21 -8.67 -4.07
CA PHE A 147 -11.18 -10.13 -3.99
C PHE A 147 -9.79 -10.65 -4.35
N ILE A 148 -9.17 -10.10 -5.40
CA ILE A 148 -7.77 -10.38 -5.76
C ILE A 148 -6.83 -9.96 -4.62
N GLY A 149 -7.03 -8.77 -4.04
CA GLY A 149 -6.25 -8.27 -2.92
C GLY A 149 -6.30 -9.19 -1.69
N THR A 150 -7.51 -9.63 -1.35
CA THR A 150 -7.75 -10.58 -0.25
C THR A 150 -7.00 -11.89 -0.47
N LEU A 151 -7.05 -12.46 -1.69
CA LEU A 151 -6.30 -13.67 -2.02
C LEU A 151 -4.78 -13.44 -1.99
N SER A 152 -4.30 -12.28 -2.44
CA SER A 152 -2.86 -11.97 -2.47
C SER A 152 -2.21 -11.90 -1.10
N CYS A 153 -3.00 -11.65 -0.05
CA CYS A 153 -2.54 -11.65 1.35
C CYS A 153 -2.11 -13.04 1.88
N HIS A 154 -2.48 -14.12 1.17
CA HIS A 154 -2.31 -15.51 1.61
C HIS A 154 -1.34 -16.28 0.68
N PRO A 155 -0.38 -17.08 1.20
CA PRO A 155 0.53 -17.88 0.37
C PRO A 155 -0.16 -18.79 -0.65
N HIS A 156 -1.21 -19.50 -0.23
CA HIS A 156 -2.00 -20.36 -1.10
C HIS A 156 -2.84 -19.54 -2.09
N GLY A 157 -3.29 -18.36 -1.69
CA GLY A 157 -4.00 -17.43 -2.57
C GLY A 157 -3.12 -16.91 -3.69
N VAL A 158 -1.87 -16.53 -3.41
CA VAL A 158 -0.88 -16.14 -4.44
C VAL A 158 -0.68 -17.27 -5.46
N LYS A 159 -0.54 -18.53 -5.02
CA LYS A 159 -0.44 -19.69 -5.92
C LYS A 159 -1.69 -19.86 -6.80
N MET A 160 -2.89 -19.65 -6.24
CA MET A 160 -4.15 -19.69 -7.00
C MET A 160 -4.23 -18.57 -8.04
N LEU A 161 -3.83 -17.34 -7.67
CA LEU A 161 -3.79 -16.19 -8.57
C LEU A 161 -2.79 -16.42 -9.73
N GLU A 162 -1.63 -17.03 -9.44
CA GLU A 162 -0.63 -17.41 -10.44
C GLU A 162 -1.15 -18.50 -11.37
N LYS A 163 -1.75 -19.58 -10.82
CA LYS A 163 -2.40 -20.65 -11.60
C LYS A 163 -3.44 -20.12 -12.59
N CYS A 164 -4.17 -19.07 -12.20
CA CYS A 164 -5.19 -18.45 -13.04
C CYS A 164 -4.68 -17.32 -13.94
N ASN A 165 -3.36 -17.08 -14.02
CA ASN A 165 -2.73 -16.03 -14.83
C ASN A 165 -3.14 -14.59 -14.45
N VAL A 166 -3.54 -14.35 -13.19
CA VAL A 166 -3.95 -13.00 -12.73
C VAL A 166 -2.80 -12.02 -12.86
N PHE A 167 -1.59 -12.38 -12.42
CA PHE A 167 -0.44 -11.48 -12.48
C PHE A 167 -0.05 -11.13 -13.92
N GLN A 168 -0.14 -12.09 -14.85
CA GLN A 168 0.11 -11.81 -16.26
C GLN A 168 -0.94 -10.86 -16.84
N CYS A 169 -2.22 -11.05 -16.48
CA CYS A 169 -3.30 -10.13 -16.86
C CYS A 169 -3.00 -8.70 -16.37
N LEU A 170 -2.64 -8.54 -15.09
CA LEU A 170 -2.29 -7.23 -14.50
C LEU A 170 -1.03 -6.60 -15.11
N LEU A 171 -0.02 -7.40 -15.46
CA LEU A 171 1.17 -6.92 -16.16
C LEU A 171 0.86 -6.40 -17.57
N ASN A 172 -0.12 -7.02 -18.25
CA ASN A 172 -0.59 -6.54 -19.55
C ASN A 172 -1.33 -5.20 -19.40
N LEU A 173 -2.11 -5.00 -18.31
CA LEU A 173 -2.79 -3.73 -18.03
C LEU A 173 -1.80 -2.56 -17.87
N CYS A 174 -0.58 -2.80 -17.37
CA CYS A 174 0.45 -1.76 -17.26
C CYS A 174 0.83 -1.12 -18.60
N SER A 175 0.65 -1.86 -19.71
CA SER A 175 0.99 -1.43 -21.07
C SER A 175 -0.18 -0.78 -21.82
N LEU A 176 -1.40 -0.84 -21.29
CA LEU A 176 -2.58 -0.31 -21.95
C LEU A 176 -2.68 1.21 -21.78
N LYS A 177 -2.97 1.92 -22.87
CA LYS A 177 -3.26 3.35 -22.85
C LYS A 177 -4.72 3.58 -22.45
N ASN A 178 -5.00 4.67 -21.74
CA ASN A 178 -6.36 5.14 -21.36
C ASN A 178 -7.14 4.25 -20.37
N GLN A 179 -6.45 3.39 -19.61
CA GLN A 179 -7.05 2.51 -18.60
C GLN A 179 -6.45 2.74 -17.19
N ASP A 180 -6.15 4.00 -16.88
CA ASP A 180 -5.49 4.41 -15.63
C ASP A 180 -6.22 3.93 -14.38
N HIS A 181 -7.56 3.91 -14.40
CA HIS A 181 -8.37 3.51 -13.25
C HIS A 181 -8.16 2.05 -12.87
N LEU A 182 -8.09 1.14 -13.85
CA LEU A 182 -7.85 -0.29 -13.59
C LEU A 182 -6.49 -0.51 -12.96
N LEU A 183 -5.46 0.16 -13.46
CA LEU A 183 -4.11 0.04 -12.93
C LEU A 183 -4.01 0.60 -11.51
N LYS A 184 -4.66 1.74 -11.24
CA LYS A 184 -4.75 2.32 -9.90
C LYS A 184 -5.45 1.37 -8.92
N LEU A 185 -6.59 0.78 -9.32
CA LEU A 185 -7.31 -0.20 -8.51
C LEU A 185 -6.44 -1.43 -8.21
N ALA A 186 -5.77 -1.98 -9.22
CA ALA A 186 -4.85 -3.11 -9.06
C ALA A 186 -3.74 -2.80 -8.05
N VAL A 187 -3.04 -1.67 -8.22
CA VAL A 187 -1.93 -1.28 -7.34
C VAL A 187 -2.40 -0.98 -5.91
N THR A 188 -3.61 -0.46 -5.72
CA THR A 188 -4.14 -0.26 -4.36
C THR A 188 -4.66 -1.51 -3.66
N SER A 189 -4.77 -2.63 -4.37
CA SER A 189 -5.41 -3.82 -3.84
C SER A 189 -4.45 -4.94 -3.48
N LEU A 190 -3.34 -5.06 -4.22
CA LEU A 190 -2.38 -6.14 -4.02
C LEU A 190 -1.62 -5.99 -2.69
N ASP A 191 -1.31 -7.12 -2.07
CA ASP A 191 -0.41 -7.19 -0.93
C ASP A 191 1.06 -7.23 -1.38
N TYR A 192 1.88 -6.35 -0.78
CA TYR A 192 3.31 -6.18 -1.08
C TYR A 192 4.22 -6.68 0.05
N SER A 193 3.64 -7.26 1.11
CA SER A 193 4.38 -7.75 2.27
C SER A 193 5.45 -8.79 1.93
N ARG A 194 5.23 -9.57 0.87
CA ARG A 194 6.11 -10.66 0.42
C ARG A 194 6.71 -10.36 -0.94
N ASP A 195 7.91 -10.88 -1.15
CA ASP A 195 8.56 -10.79 -2.44
C ASP A 195 7.86 -11.66 -3.49
N GLY A 196 7.77 -11.16 -4.73
CA GLY A 196 7.08 -11.85 -5.82
C GLY A 196 6.45 -10.93 -6.85
N LEU A 197 5.57 -11.50 -7.69
CA LEU A 197 4.98 -10.83 -8.86
C LEU A 197 4.18 -9.56 -8.53
N ALA A 198 3.62 -9.44 -7.32
CA ALA A 198 2.96 -8.21 -6.88
C ALA A 198 3.92 -7.01 -6.87
N ARG A 199 5.14 -7.18 -6.33
CA ARG A 199 6.17 -6.13 -6.33
C ARG A 199 6.69 -5.82 -7.73
N VAL A 200 6.74 -6.82 -8.61
CA VAL A 200 7.08 -6.63 -10.04
C VAL A 200 6.05 -5.72 -10.72
N ILE A 201 4.75 -5.94 -10.48
CA ILE A 201 3.68 -5.09 -11.01
C ILE A 201 3.78 -3.66 -10.46
N LEU A 202 4.02 -3.50 -9.15
CA LEU A 202 4.21 -2.18 -8.53
C LEU A 202 5.43 -1.45 -9.14
N SER A 203 6.57 -2.13 -9.25
CA SER A 203 7.79 -1.55 -9.84
C SER A 203 7.60 -1.16 -11.31
N LYS A 204 6.94 -2.02 -12.10
CA LYS A 204 6.58 -1.70 -13.49
C LYS A 204 5.63 -0.50 -13.57
N THR A 205 4.67 -0.40 -12.65
CA THR A 205 3.75 0.74 -12.59
C THR A 205 4.48 2.03 -12.20
N LEU A 206 5.47 1.95 -11.31
CA LEU A 206 6.27 3.08 -10.88
C LEU A 206 7.20 3.62 -11.98
N THR A 207 7.65 2.76 -12.90
CA THR A 207 8.72 3.08 -13.87
C THR A 207 8.28 3.14 -15.33
N ALA A 208 7.22 2.40 -15.72
CA ALA A 208 6.85 2.16 -17.12
C ALA A 208 5.35 2.33 -17.41
N SER A 209 4.67 3.24 -16.71
CA SER A 209 3.26 3.59 -16.92
C SER A 209 3.06 5.09 -17.19
N PRO A 210 1.86 5.56 -17.58
CA PRO A 210 1.58 6.99 -17.75
C PRO A 210 1.88 7.81 -16.49
N ASP A 211 2.25 9.09 -16.65
CA ASP A 211 2.64 9.98 -15.55
C ASP A 211 1.60 10.02 -14.41
N SER A 212 0.32 10.01 -14.74
CA SER A 212 -0.80 9.96 -13.80
C SER A 212 -0.77 8.70 -12.91
N CYS A 213 -0.42 7.55 -13.47
CA CYS A 213 -0.32 6.27 -12.78
C CYS A 213 0.97 6.17 -11.97
N ARG A 214 2.12 6.60 -12.52
CA ARG A 214 3.40 6.61 -11.78
C ARG A 214 3.33 7.52 -10.55
N LEU A 215 2.73 8.72 -10.69
CA LEU A 215 2.50 9.62 -9.56
C LEU A 215 1.58 8.99 -8.52
N TYR A 216 0.48 8.34 -8.95
CA TYR A 216 -0.44 7.67 -8.05
C TYR A 216 0.24 6.52 -7.28
N ALA A 217 1.00 5.66 -7.97
CA ALA A 217 1.75 4.57 -7.36
C ALA A 217 2.82 5.09 -6.40
N THR A 218 3.49 6.20 -6.74
CA THR A 218 4.46 6.86 -5.85
C THR A 218 3.77 7.34 -4.57
N LYS A 219 2.63 8.02 -4.68
CA LYS A 219 1.81 8.40 -3.52
C LYS A 219 1.32 7.20 -2.72
N HIS A 220 1.03 6.08 -3.38
CA HIS A 220 0.61 4.85 -2.72
C HIS A 220 1.71 4.27 -1.82
N LEU A 221 3.00 4.46 -2.14
CA LEU A 221 4.10 4.07 -1.25
C LEU A 221 3.99 4.75 0.14
N ARG A 222 3.47 5.99 0.21
CA ARG A 222 3.19 6.64 1.51
C ARG A 222 2.11 5.92 2.30
N VAL A 223 1.09 5.39 1.63
CA VAL A 223 0.03 4.59 2.28
C VAL A 223 0.62 3.32 2.88
N LEU A 224 1.47 2.62 2.13
CA LEU A 224 2.14 1.39 2.59
C LEU A 224 3.11 1.69 3.76
N LEU A 225 3.85 2.80 3.69
CA LEU A 225 4.70 3.29 4.77
C LEU A 225 3.89 3.54 6.05
N ARG A 226 2.85 4.37 5.98
CA ARG A 226 2.02 4.73 7.16
C ARG A 226 1.20 3.57 7.71
N ALA A 227 0.85 2.61 6.86
CA ALA A 227 0.22 1.36 7.30
C ALA A 227 1.21 0.43 8.02
N ASN A 228 2.51 0.76 8.05
CA ASN A 228 3.58 -0.07 8.59
C ASN A 228 3.62 -1.46 7.92
N VAL A 229 3.54 -1.51 6.59
CA VAL A 229 3.71 -2.80 5.88
C VAL A 229 5.08 -3.39 6.22
N GLU A 230 5.12 -4.69 6.49
CA GLU A 230 6.34 -5.36 6.94
C GLU A 230 7.51 -5.20 5.97
N PHE A 231 8.70 -5.06 6.55
CA PHE A 231 9.97 -4.95 5.83
C PHE A 231 9.99 -3.83 4.78
N PHE A 232 9.20 -2.77 4.94
CA PHE A 232 9.15 -1.63 4.02
C PHE A 232 10.55 -1.05 3.75
N SER A 233 11.43 -1.02 4.75
CA SER A 233 12.83 -0.59 4.61
C SER A 233 13.61 -1.33 3.53
N ASN A 234 13.25 -2.60 3.26
CA ASN A 234 14.00 -3.48 2.36
C ASN A 234 13.62 -3.32 0.89
N TRP A 235 12.42 -2.82 0.60
CA TRP A 235 11.90 -2.74 -0.78
C TRP A 235 11.29 -1.37 -1.08
N GLY A 236 10.59 -0.77 -0.14
CA GLY A 236 9.92 0.52 -0.31
C GLY A 236 10.90 1.68 -0.45
N ILE A 237 11.99 1.67 0.33
CA ILE A 237 13.06 2.68 0.24
C ILE A 237 13.76 2.61 -1.11
N GLU A 238 14.04 1.39 -1.61
CA GLU A 238 14.64 1.20 -2.93
C GLU A 238 13.75 1.78 -4.03
N LEU A 239 12.46 1.44 -4.02
CA LEU A 239 11.49 1.98 -4.98
C LEU A 239 11.42 3.50 -4.92
N LEU A 240 11.41 4.11 -3.72
CA LEU A 240 11.41 5.56 -3.57
C LEU A 240 12.69 6.21 -4.13
N VAL A 241 13.86 5.60 -3.90
CA VAL A 241 15.14 6.06 -4.46
C VAL A 241 15.13 5.99 -5.98
N THR A 242 14.54 4.95 -6.57
CA THR A 242 14.32 4.88 -8.03
C THR A 242 13.46 6.06 -8.51
N GLN A 243 12.37 6.37 -7.81
CA GLN A 243 11.46 7.46 -8.19
C GLN A 243 12.07 8.87 -8.09
N LEU A 244 13.15 9.07 -7.31
CA LEU A 244 13.89 10.34 -7.32
C LEU A 244 14.45 10.70 -8.70
N HIS A 245 14.65 9.69 -9.56
CA HIS A 245 15.19 9.84 -10.91
C HIS A 245 14.08 9.87 -11.99
N ASP A 246 12.79 9.95 -11.61
CA ASP A 246 11.71 10.08 -12.58
C ASP A 246 11.85 11.39 -13.39
N LYS A 247 11.51 11.31 -14.69
CA LYS A 247 11.53 12.47 -15.60
C LYS A 247 10.57 13.56 -15.16
N SER A 248 9.44 13.19 -14.54
CA SER A 248 8.46 14.12 -14.02
C SER A 248 8.91 14.70 -12.67
N LYS A 249 9.02 16.03 -12.60
CA LYS A 249 9.40 16.72 -11.36
C LYS A 249 8.38 16.57 -10.23
N ASN A 250 7.10 16.42 -10.58
CA ASN A 250 6.05 16.15 -9.60
C ASN A 250 6.27 14.80 -8.90
N ILE A 251 6.71 13.78 -9.64
CA ILE A 251 6.95 12.42 -9.11
C ILE A 251 8.20 12.39 -8.25
N SER A 252 9.31 12.94 -8.74
CA SER A 252 10.57 12.98 -7.97
C SER A 252 10.44 13.82 -6.69
N THR A 253 9.71 14.93 -6.73
CA THR A 253 9.42 15.75 -5.53
C THR A 253 8.52 14.98 -4.55
N GLU A 254 7.50 14.29 -5.05
CA GLU A 254 6.63 13.47 -4.20
C GLU A 254 7.42 12.34 -3.52
N ALA A 255 8.29 11.64 -4.26
CA ALA A 255 9.15 10.60 -3.71
C ALA A 255 10.10 11.14 -2.63
N LEU A 256 10.67 12.33 -2.85
CA LEU A 256 11.51 13.01 -1.88
C LEU A 256 10.75 13.34 -0.58
N ASP A 257 9.52 13.84 -0.71
CA ASP A 257 8.66 14.13 0.45
C ASP A 257 8.28 12.85 1.22
N ILE A 258 8.07 11.72 0.53
CA ILE A 258 7.84 10.43 1.19
C ILE A 258 9.12 9.93 1.88
N LEU A 259 10.30 10.09 1.27
CA LEU A 259 11.56 9.69 1.90
C LEU A 259 11.87 10.50 3.16
N ASP A 260 11.63 11.81 3.15
CA ASP A 260 11.80 12.64 4.35
C ASP A 260 10.92 12.13 5.51
N GLU A 261 9.64 11.83 5.21
CA GLU A 261 8.73 11.21 6.19
C GLU A 261 9.22 9.83 6.65
N ALA A 262 9.64 8.97 5.71
CA ALA A 262 10.09 7.62 6.02
C ALA A 262 11.32 7.61 6.92
N CYS A 263 12.21 8.59 6.78
CA CYS A 263 13.45 8.73 7.56
C CYS A 263 13.25 9.24 8.99
N GLU A 264 12.00 9.42 9.44
CA GLU A 264 11.71 9.50 10.88
C GLU A 264 11.95 8.15 11.59
N ASP A 265 11.82 7.04 10.86
CA ASP A 265 12.20 5.72 11.35
C ASP A 265 13.68 5.44 11.08
N LYS A 266 14.39 4.95 12.12
CA LYS A 266 15.84 4.69 12.03
C LYS A 266 16.17 3.57 11.04
N ALA A 267 15.35 2.53 10.92
CA ALA A 267 15.58 1.43 9.98
C ALA A 267 15.52 1.93 8.53
N ASN A 268 14.54 2.79 8.22
CA ASN A 268 14.42 3.42 6.91
C ASN A 268 15.60 4.36 6.62
N LEU A 269 16.02 5.17 7.59
CA LEU A 269 17.19 6.04 7.43
C LEU A 269 18.48 5.23 7.19
N HIS A 270 18.66 4.13 7.92
CA HIS A 270 19.79 3.22 7.70
C HIS A 270 19.77 2.61 6.29
N ALA A 271 18.61 2.15 5.81
CA ALA A 271 18.44 1.62 4.46
C ALA A 271 18.77 2.68 3.40
N LEU A 272 18.27 3.90 3.56
CA LEU A 272 18.53 5.00 2.63
C LEU A 272 20.03 5.36 2.56
N ILE A 273 20.72 5.41 3.71
CA ILE A 273 22.17 5.69 3.76
C ILE A 273 22.97 4.60 3.07
N GLN A 274 22.55 3.33 3.18
CA GLN A 274 23.23 2.22 2.50
C GLN A 274 23.17 2.37 0.97
N MET A 275 22.07 2.91 0.43
CA MET A 275 21.90 3.13 -1.01
C MET A 275 22.69 4.32 -1.56
N LYS A 276 23.14 5.25 -0.71
CA LYS A 276 23.95 6.43 -1.08
C LYS A 276 23.36 7.24 -2.26
N PRO A 277 22.07 7.66 -2.21
CA PRO A 277 21.42 8.34 -3.32
C PRO A 277 22.02 9.72 -3.61
N ALA A 278 21.94 10.16 -4.86
CA ALA A 278 22.36 11.49 -5.27
C ALA A 278 21.28 12.53 -4.95
N LEU A 279 21.31 13.12 -3.76
CA LEU A 279 20.26 14.07 -3.32
C LEU A 279 20.59 15.56 -3.60
N SER A 280 21.85 15.89 -3.88
CA SER A 280 22.32 17.28 -4.00
C SER A 280 21.66 18.08 -5.13
N HIS A 281 21.14 17.40 -6.15
CA HIS A 281 20.51 18.04 -7.32
C HIS A 281 19.01 18.30 -7.14
N LEU A 282 18.42 17.91 -5.99
CA LEU A 282 17.00 18.00 -5.69
C LEU A 282 16.61 19.29 -4.91
N GLY A 283 17.47 20.30 -4.93
CA GLY A 283 17.25 21.58 -4.24
C GLY A 283 17.29 21.45 -2.72
N ASP A 284 16.68 22.43 -2.03
CA ASP A 284 16.78 22.56 -0.57
C ASP A 284 16.20 21.37 0.18
N LYS A 285 15.10 20.79 -0.30
CA LYS A 285 14.52 19.56 0.27
C LYS A 285 15.51 18.39 0.24
N GLY A 286 16.27 18.25 -0.85
CA GLY A 286 17.31 17.22 -0.97
C GLY A 286 18.46 17.46 -0.01
N LEU A 287 18.85 18.72 0.18
CA LEU A 287 19.87 19.11 1.16
C LEU A 287 19.41 18.83 2.60
N LEU A 288 18.16 19.15 2.94
CA LEU A 288 17.59 18.86 4.26
C LEU A 288 17.60 17.36 4.58
N LEU A 289 17.26 16.52 3.58
CA LEU A 289 17.33 15.07 3.74
C LEU A 289 18.78 14.57 3.92
N LEU A 290 19.75 15.16 3.22
CA LEU A 290 21.19 14.86 3.44
C LEU A 290 21.64 15.25 4.85
N ILE A 291 21.21 16.39 5.37
CA ILE A 291 21.53 16.81 6.74
C ILE A 291 21.02 15.77 7.76
N ARG A 292 19.88 15.14 7.50
CA ARG A 292 19.36 14.05 8.35
C ARG A 292 20.32 12.86 8.44
N PHE A 293 21.17 12.60 7.44
CA PHE A 293 22.17 11.53 7.51
C PHE A 293 23.19 11.77 8.62
N LEU A 294 23.46 13.03 8.97
CA LEU A 294 24.37 13.41 10.06
C LEU A 294 23.83 13.02 11.43
N SER A 295 22.54 12.66 11.55
CA SER A 295 21.93 12.26 12.82
C SER A 295 22.37 10.87 13.31
N ILE A 296 23.02 10.06 12.45
CA ILE A 296 23.54 8.74 12.82
C ILE A 296 25.02 8.57 12.41
N PRO A 297 25.82 7.80 13.18
CA PRO A 297 27.27 7.70 12.94
C PRO A 297 27.64 7.26 11.52
N LYS A 298 26.93 6.25 10.99
CA LYS A 298 27.19 5.73 9.64
C LYS A 298 26.96 6.77 8.54
N GLY A 299 25.93 7.60 8.68
CA GLY A 299 25.64 8.66 7.72
C GLY A 299 26.61 9.84 7.87
N PHE A 300 26.99 10.17 9.11
CA PHE A 300 28.05 11.14 9.38
C PHE A 300 29.37 10.74 8.72
N SER A 301 29.86 9.52 8.96
CA SER A 301 31.11 9.02 8.37
C SER A 301 31.07 9.09 6.84
N TYR A 302 29.97 8.65 6.23
CA TYR A 302 29.78 8.71 4.77
C TYR A 302 29.88 10.14 4.20
N LEU A 303 29.24 11.12 4.84
CA LEU A 303 29.27 12.51 4.38
C LEU A 303 30.61 13.19 4.69
N ASN A 304 31.22 12.86 5.81
CA ASN A 304 32.50 13.41 6.22
C ASN A 304 33.64 12.97 5.29
N GLU A 305 33.69 11.69 4.93
CA GLU A 305 34.66 11.13 3.96
C GLU A 305 34.58 11.80 2.58
N ARG A 306 33.42 12.36 2.22
CA ARG A 306 33.19 13.09 0.96
C ARG A 306 33.45 14.59 1.07
N GLY A 307 33.93 15.08 2.21
CA GLY A 307 34.16 16.50 2.48
C GLY A 307 32.88 17.33 2.55
N TYR A 308 31.70 16.70 2.63
CA TYR A 308 30.42 17.41 2.67
C TYR A 308 30.27 18.21 3.96
N VAL A 309 30.65 17.63 5.10
CA VAL A 309 30.50 18.24 6.43
C VAL A 309 31.29 19.55 6.51
N THR A 310 32.58 19.52 6.20
CA THR A 310 33.45 20.71 6.22
C THR A 310 32.91 21.82 5.31
N LYS A 311 32.53 21.47 4.08
CA LYS A 311 31.98 22.43 3.11
C LYS A 311 30.67 23.07 3.57
N GLN A 312 29.78 22.30 4.20
CA GLN A 312 28.52 22.86 4.72
C GLN A 312 28.75 23.73 5.95
N LEU A 313 29.67 23.37 6.85
CA LEU A 313 30.00 24.20 8.02
C LEU A 313 30.55 25.57 7.59
N GLU A 314 31.48 25.60 6.64
CA GLU A 314 32.00 26.86 6.08
C GLU A 314 30.90 27.70 5.41
N LYS A 315 30.00 27.04 4.67
CA LYS A 315 28.86 27.72 4.04
C LYS A 315 27.96 28.34 5.10
N TRP A 316 27.54 27.58 6.11
CA TRP A 316 26.63 28.06 7.15
C TRP A 316 27.25 29.16 8.01
N GLN A 317 28.55 29.10 8.27
CA GLN A 317 29.28 30.15 8.98
C GLN A 317 29.31 31.46 8.18
N LYS A 318 29.42 31.39 6.85
CA LYS A 318 29.44 32.58 5.97
C LYS A 318 28.06 33.20 5.78
N THR A 319 27.01 32.39 5.68
CA THR A 319 25.69 32.89 5.28
C THR A 319 24.87 33.44 6.46
N ASN A 320 25.18 33.14 7.72
CA ASN A 320 24.32 33.44 8.90
C ASN A 320 22.85 32.93 8.79
N GLU A 321 22.48 32.28 7.69
CA GLU A 321 21.18 31.68 7.42
C GLU A 321 21.13 30.28 8.00
N PHE A 322 20.95 30.19 9.32
CA PHE A 322 20.40 28.99 9.94
C PHE A 322 19.11 29.33 10.68
N ILE A 323 18.03 29.54 9.93
CA ILE A 323 16.67 29.35 10.44
C ILE A 323 15.89 28.55 9.38
N PRO A 324 15.93 27.20 9.41
CA PRO A 324 14.84 26.45 8.81
C PRO A 324 13.58 26.76 9.64
N GLU A 325 12.66 27.50 9.01
CA GLU A 325 11.28 27.80 9.41
C GLU A 325 10.85 27.37 10.82
N LYS A 326 11.02 28.25 11.81
CA LYS A 326 10.24 28.22 13.07
C LYS A 326 9.03 29.15 13.06
N SER A 327 8.78 29.86 11.96
CA SER A 327 7.80 30.95 11.89
C SER A 327 6.33 30.48 11.82
N SER A 328 6.07 29.21 11.50
CA SER A 328 4.72 28.69 11.24
C SER A 328 4.18 27.72 12.31
N LEU A 329 4.92 27.42 13.38
CA LEU A 329 4.45 26.56 14.48
C LEU A 329 4.64 27.25 15.84
N LYS A 330 3.75 28.21 16.15
CA LYS A 330 3.49 28.62 17.54
C LYS A 330 2.87 27.43 18.29
N LEU A 331 3.64 26.76 19.15
CA LEU A 331 3.09 25.90 20.20
C LEU A 331 3.90 26.04 21.50
N ASN A 332 3.39 26.95 22.34
CA ASN A 332 3.47 27.03 23.80
C ASN A 332 4.41 26.06 24.52
N TYR A 333 5.50 26.59 25.10
CA TYR A 333 6.02 26.08 26.36
C TYR A 333 6.26 27.25 27.32
N ARG A 334 5.36 27.36 28.31
CA ARG A 334 5.56 28.14 29.54
C ARG A 334 6.63 27.43 30.37
N GLN A 335 7.54 28.23 30.91
CA GLN A 335 8.61 27.84 31.82
C GLN A 335 8.04 27.08 33.03
N ASN A 336 8.66 25.95 33.37
CA ASN A 336 8.62 25.45 34.74
C ASN A 336 9.98 24.84 35.10
N THR A 337 10.60 25.47 36.08
CA THR A 337 11.91 25.21 36.65
C THR A 337 11.93 23.92 37.47
N ASN A 338 13.07 23.23 37.47
CA ASN A 338 13.47 22.15 38.38
C ASN A 338 12.75 20.79 38.21
N LYS A 339 13.37 19.90 37.40
CA LYS A 339 13.76 18.52 37.74
C LYS A 339 14.31 17.81 36.49
N LYS A 340 15.34 16.98 36.67
CA LYS A 340 16.03 16.17 35.64
C LYS A 340 15.03 15.57 34.65
N ALA A 341 15.14 15.94 33.36
CA ALA A 341 14.29 15.44 32.29
C ALA A 341 15.13 14.71 31.23
N VAL A 342 14.71 13.47 30.96
CA VAL A 342 15.15 12.60 29.88
C VAL A 342 15.01 13.33 28.55
N LEU A 343 16.06 13.24 27.72
CA LEU A 343 16.17 13.83 26.39
C LEU A 343 15.03 13.37 25.46
N PRO A 344 14.23 14.27 24.87
CA PRO A 344 13.59 14.03 23.60
C PRO A 344 14.53 14.50 22.49
N ALA A 345 14.80 13.61 21.54
CA ALA A 345 15.57 13.88 20.33
C ALA A 345 14.89 14.96 19.46
N LYS A 346 15.17 16.24 19.76
CA LYS A 346 14.97 17.38 18.86
C LYS A 346 16.02 18.45 19.19
N GLY A 347 16.92 18.71 18.24
CA GLY A 347 17.86 19.83 18.29
C GLY A 347 19.31 19.38 18.22
N PHE A 348 19.92 19.56 17.05
CA PHE A 348 21.37 19.67 16.95
C PHE A 348 21.81 20.83 17.85
N VAL A 349 22.62 20.54 18.87
CA VAL A 349 23.38 21.53 19.62
C VAL A 349 24.85 21.24 19.34
N PHE A 350 25.47 22.03 18.47
CA PHE A 350 26.92 22.16 18.49
C PHE A 350 27.25 23.29 19.47
N LEU A 351 27.91 22.95 20.57
CA LEU A 351 28.48 23.92 21.48
C LEU A 351 29.59 24.70 20.75
N PRO A 352 29.74 26.02 20.99
CA PRO A 352 30.91 26.74 20.53
C PRO A 352 32.11 26.26 21.36
N ILE A 353 33.19 25.88 20.68
CA ILE A 353 34.52 25.78 21.30
C ILE A 353 34.90 27.22 21.66
N GLN A 354 34.89 27.55 22.95
CA GLN A 354 35.48 28.80 23.43
C GLN A 354 37.00 28.66 23.44
N SER A 355 37.62 29.63 22.76
CA SER A 355 39.04 30.05 22.72
C SER A 355 40.11 28.97 22.65
#